data_AF-A0A661YZ80-F1
#
_entry.id   AF-A0A661YZ80-F1
#
_cell.length_a   1.000
_cell.length_b   1.000
_cell.length_c   1.000
_cell.angle_alpha   90.00
_cell.angle_beta   90.00
_cell.angle_gamma   90.00
#
_symmetry.space_group_name_H-M   'P 1'
#
loop_
_entity.id
_entity.type
_entity.pdbx_description
1 polymer ?
#
loop_
_entity_poly.entity_id
_entity_poly.type
_entity_poly.pdbx_seq_one_letter_code
_entity_poly.pdbx_strand_id
1 'polypeptide(L)' 'ILCTEGSKEQIELLQLEDSGIRIAEYLVELPSKELLKRKLHKLIELEKKRLKIINLE' A
#
# COMPACT_ATOMS: atom_id res chain seq x y z
N ILE A 1 9.82 2.31 1.95
CA ILE A 1 10.84 3.08 1.20
C ILE A 1 10.13 3.75 0.03
N LEU A 2 10.41 5.03 -0.21
CA LEU A 2 9.85 5.75 -1.35
C LEU A 2 10.84 5.63 -2.52
N CYS A 3 10.40 5.05 -3.62
CA CYS A 3 11.21 4.78 -4.79
C CYS A 3 10.72 5.59 -6.00
N THR A 4 11.67 6.01 -6.83
CA THR A 4 11.39 6.58 -8.14
C THR A 4 11.24 5.46 -9.18
N GLU A 5 10.65 5.79 -10.32
CA GLU A 5 10.12 4.84 -11.32
C GLU A 5 11.14 3.86 -11.93
N GLY A 6 12.44 4.03 -11.67
CA GLY A 6 13.52 3.22 -12.24
C GLY A 6 14.03 2.04 -11.41
N SER A 7 13.40 1.70 -10.27
CA SER A 7 13.93 0.69 -9.34
C SER A 7 13.16 -0.64 -9.30
N LYS A 8 12.17 -0.84 -10.18
CA LYS A 8 11.30 -2.04 -10.18
C LYS A 8 12.07 -3.36 -10.29
N GLU A 9 13.00 -3.44 -11.23
CA GLU A 9 13.83 -4.63 -11.44
C GLU A 9 14.67 -4.98 -10.19
N GLN A 10 15.16 -3.96 -9.48
CA GLN A 10 15.95 -4.15 -8.27
C GLN A 10 15.07 -4.55 -7.08
N ILE A 11 13.87 -3.97 -6.97
CA ILE A 11 12.88 -4.33 -5.94
C ILE A 11 12.48 -5.81 -6.08
N GLU A 12 12.24 -6.25 -7.31
CA GLU A 12 11.88 -7.64 -7.64
C GLU A 12 13.05 -8.59 -7.39
N LEU A 13 14.25 -8.27 -7.89
CA LEU A 13 15.45 -9.09 -7.69
C LEU A 13 15.77 -9.29 -6.21
N LEU A 14 15.59 -8.26 -5.39
CA LEU A 14 15.87 -8.29 -3.95
C LEU A 14 14.67 -8.77 -3.12
N GLN A 15 13.53 -9.06 -3.74
CA GLN A 15 12.30 -9.51 -3.07
C GLN A 15 11.91 -8.59 -1.90
N LEU A 16 12.07 -7.27 -2.07
CA LEU A 16 11.93 -6.34 -0.95
C LEU A 16 10.51 -6.37 -0.36
N GLU A 17 9.50 -6.56 -1.20
CA GLU A 17 8.10 -6.67 -0.75
C GLU A 17 7.87 -7.90 0.13
N ASP A 18 8.51 -9.03 -0.19
CA ASP A 18 8.44 -10.29 0.58
C ASP A 18 9.28 -10.24 1.85
N SER A 19 10.33 -9.40 1.89
CA SER A 19 11.16 -9.17 3.07
C SER A 19 10.49 -8.27 4.13
N GLY A 20 9.23 -7.88 3.91
CA GLY A 20 8.48 -7.00 4.80
C GLY A 20 8.79 -5.51 4.59
N ILE A 21 9.58 -5.16 3.56
CA ILE A 21 9.88 -3.78 3.21
C ILE A 21 8.83 -3.29 2.23
N ARG A 22 7.95 -2.40 2.71
CA ARG A 22 6.95 -1.76 1.84
C ARG A 22 7.60 -0.71 0.96
N ILE A 23 7.50 -0.86 -0.35
CA ILE A 23 7.90 0.15 -1.32
C ILE A 23 6.68 0.99 -1.71
N ALA A 24 6.89 2.30 -1.87
CA ALA A 24 5.89 3.24 -2.38
C ALA A 24 6.49 4.01 -3.56
N GLU A 25 5.65 4.41 -4.51
CA GLU A 25 6.05 5.21 -5.67
C GLU A 25 5.40 6.60 -5.62
N TYR A 26 6.04 7.56 -6.28
CA TYR A 26 5.47 8.88 -6.46
C TYR A 26 4.27 8.82 -7.40
N LEU A 27 3.16 9.42 -6.96
CA LEU A 27 2.05 9.74 -7.84
C LEU A 27 2.39 11.02 -8.60
N VAL A 28 2.51 10.93 -9.92
CA VAL A 28 2.74 12.08 -10.80
C VAL A 28 1.58 13.08 -10.70
N GLU A 29 0.36 12.57 -10.54
CA GLU A 29 -0.83 13.38 -10.33
C GLU A 29 -1.68 12.84 -9.19
N LEU A 30 -2.27 13.76 -8.42
CA LEU A 30 -3.19 13.40 -7.35
C LEU A 30 -4.50 12.88 -7.96
N PRO A 31 -4.97 11.67 -7.62
CA PRO A 31 -6.27 11.20 -8.06
C PRO A 31 -7.38 12.13 -7.55
N SER A 32 -8.53 12.11 -8.22
CA SER A 32 -9.67 12.92 -7.80
C SER A 32 -10.01 12.72 -6.31
N LYS A 33 -10.43 13.79 -5.65
CA LYS A 33 -10.74 13.80 -4.21
C LYS A 33 -11.73 12.69 -3.83
N GLU A 34 -12.71 12.44 -4.68
CA GLU A 34 -13.71 11.40 -4.48
C GLU A 34 -13.11 9.99 -4.53
N LEU A 35 -12.25 9.73 -5.52
CA LEU A 35 -11.59 8.43 -5.67
C LEU A 35 -10.66 8.17 -4.49
N LEU A 36 -9.87 9.18 -4.09
CA LEU A 36 -8.97 9.07 -2.95
C LEU A 36 -9.74 8.77 -1.65
N LYS A 37 -10.82 9.53 -1.39
CA LYS A 37 -11.67 9.32 -0.21
C LYS A 37 -12.27 7.92 -0.18
N ARG A 38 -12.78 7.44 -1.33
CA ARG A 38 -13.31 6.07 -1.47
C ARG A 38 -12.25 5.01 -1.18
N LYS A 39 -11.05 5.13 -1.74
CA LYS A 39 -9.94 4.19 -1.51
C LYS A 39 -9.53 4.15 -0.03
N LEU A 40 -9.36 5.31 0.60
CA LEU A 40 -8.99 5.40 2.02
C LEU A 40 -10.04 4.78 2.93
N HIS A 41 -11.32 5.12 2.75
CA HIS A 41 -12.40 4.52 3.53
C HIS A 41 -12.45 3.00 3.36
N LYS A 42 -12.30 2.50 2.13
CA LYS A 42 -12.28 1.06 1.86
C LYS A 42 -11.15 0.35 2.61
N LEU A 43 -9.94 0.91 2.60
CA LEU A 43 -8.79 0.34 3.30
C LEU A 43 -8.99 0.33 4.81
N ILE A 44 -9.48 1.43 5.39
CA ILE A 44 -9.77 1.52 6.82
C ILE A 44 -10.79 0.46 7.24
N GLU A 45 -11.87 0.30 6.48
CA GLU A 45 -12.89 -0.71 6.80
C GLU A 45 -12.37 -2.14 6.67
N LEU A 46 -11.51 -2.41 5.70
CA LEU A 46 -10.87 -3.71 5.54
C LEU A 46 -9.95 -4.04 6.73
N GLU A 47 -9.10 -3.08 7.13
CA GLU A 47 -8.21 -3.26 8.28
C GLU A 47 -8.98 -3.39 9.60
N LYS A 48 -10.03 -2.61 9.81
CA LYS A 48 -10.92 -2.78 10.98
C LYS A 48 -11.51 -4.18 11.04
N LYS A 49 -11.95 -4.74 9.91
CA LYS A 49 -12.46 -6.12 9.85
C LYS A 49 -11.37 -7.13 10.19
N ARG A 50 -10.16 -6.97 9.63
CA ARG A 50 -9.01 -7.83 9.92
C ARG A 50 -8.65 -7.81 11.41
N LEU A 51 -8.56 -6.63 12.02
CA LEU A 51 -8.26 -6.48 13.44
C LEU A 51 -9.36 -7.07 14.34
N LYS A 52 -10.64 -6.93 13.96
CA LYS A 52 -11.74 -7.58 14.69
C LYS A 52 -11.64 -9.10 14.66
N ILE A 53 -11.28 -9.69 13.52
CA ILE A 53 -11.09 -11.15 13.39
C ILE A 53 -9.95 -11.61 14.31
N ILE A 54 -8.81 -10.91 14.31
CA ILE A 54 -7.65 -11.25 15.15
C ILE A 54 -7.99 -11.15 16.65
N ASN A 55 -8.83 -10.20 17.06
CA ASN A 55 -9.22 -10.03 18.47
C ASN A 55 -10.32 -11.02 18.94
N LEU A 56 -10.80 -11.91 18.06
CA LEU A 56 -11.80 -12.93 18.37
C LEU A 56 -11.21 -14.36 18.46
N GLU A 57 -9.91 -14.51 18.20
CA GLU A 57 -9.11 -15.73 18.44
C GLU A 57 -8.31 -15.62 19.74
#